data_AF-A0A5E4NZI7-F1
#
_entry.id   AF-A0A5E4NZI7-F1
#
_cell.length_a   1.000
_cell.length_b   1.000
_cell.length_c   1.000
_cell.angle_alpha   90.00
_cell.angle_beta   90.00
_cell.angle_gamma   90.00
#
_symmetry.space_group_name_H-M   'P 1'
#
loop_
_entity.id
_entity.type
_entity.pdbx_description
1 polymer ?
#
loop_
_entity_poly.entity_id
_entity_poly.type
_entity_poly.pdbx_seq_one_letter_code
_entity_poly.pdbx_strand_id
1 'polypeptide(L)' 'MSRDLKPIRTAAEHEAALAEVERLWGAPAGTPEGDRLDVLATLIDAYETANVPMDAPDPIEAIRFRMEQLPRIS' A
#
# COMPACT_ATOMS: atom_id res chain seq x y z
N MET A 1 24.12 5.14 -6.01
CA MET A 1 23.81 3.79 -5.47
C MET A 1 24.79 3.54 -4.34
N SER A 2 24.45 3.21 -3.10
CA SER A 2 23.25 2.61 -2.54
C SER A 2 23.10 3.18 -1.11
N ARG A 3 22.01 3.88 -0.82
CA ARG A 3 21.58 4.00 0.58
C ARG A 3 20.78 2.75 0.85
N ASP A 4 21.45 1.75 1.42
CA ASP A 4 20.91 0.51 2.00
C ASP A 4 19.46 0.19 1.62
N LEU A 5 19.28 -0.57 0.54
CA LEU A 5 18.01 -1.19 0.21
C LEU A 5 17.68 -2.21 1.31
N LYS A 6 16.79 -1.85 2.24
CA LYS A 6 16.38 -2.69 3.37
C LYS A 6 14.87 -2.89 3.32
N PRO A 7 14.38 -4.12 3.57
CA PRO A 7 12.95 -4.35 3.76
C PRO A 7 12.41 -3.53 4.94
N ILE A 8 11.18 -3.04 4.79
CA ILE A 8 10.40 -2.44 5.88
C ILE A 8 9.90 -3.59 6.77
N ARG A 9 10.22 -3.55 8.07
CA ARG A 9 9.86 -4.60 9.04
C ARG A 9 9.02 -4.09 10.19
N THR A 10 8.98 -2.78 10.38
CA THR A 10 8.28 -2.15 11.52
C THR A 10 7.39 -1.02 11.04
N ALA A 11 6.37 -0.70 11.83
CA ALA A 11 5.48 0.43 11.55
C ALA A 11 6.24 1.77 11.47
N ALA A 12 7.29 1.96 12.29
CA ALA A 12 8.10 3.18 12.23
C ALA A 12 8.89 3.32 10.92
N GLU A 13 9.39 2.21 10.37
CA GLU A 13 10.04 2.20 9.05
C GLU A 13 9.05 2.43 7.92
N HIS A 14 7.81 1.93 8.07
CA HIS A 14 6.73 2.15 7.11
C HIS A 14 6.31 3.63 7.06
N GLU A 15 6.07 4.25 8.22
CA GLU A 15 5.78 5.69 8.32
C GLU A 15 6.91 6.56 7.75
N ALA A 16 8.17 6.19 8.03
CA ALA A 16 9.32 6.89 7.46
C ALA A 16 9.40 6.74 5.93
N ALA A 17 9.04 5.57 5.40
CA ALA A 17 8.98 5.34 3.96
C ALA A 17 7.86 6.15 3.30
N LEU A 18 6.68 6.25 3.93
CA LEU A 18 5.57 7.08 3.44
C LEU A 18 5.96 8.56 3.38
N ALA A 19 6.56 9.10 4.43
CA ALA A 19 7.03 10.49 4.44
C ALA A 19 8.08 10.77 3.35
N GLU A 20 8.95 9.81 3.06
CA GLU A 20 9.94 9.93 1.99
C GLU A 20 9.30 9.85 0.60
N VAL A 21 8.26 9.02 0.41
CA VAL A 21 7.45 8.98 -0.82
C VAL A 21 6.79 10.33 -1.07
N GLU A 22 6.18 10.94 -0.06
CA GLU A 22 5.59 12.29 -0.17
C GLU A 22 6.64 13.33 -0.59
N ARG A 23 7.85 13.26 -0.02
CA ARG A 23 8.95 14.17 -0.37
C ARG A 23 9.45 13.99 -1.80
N LEU A 24 9.42 12.76 -2.31
CA LEU A 24 9.86 12.39 -3.67
C LEU A 24 8.75 12.53 -4.71
N TRP A 25 7.53 12.90 -4.31
CA TRP A 25 6.39 12.96 -5.20
C TRP A 25 6.64 13.87 -6.40
N GLY A 26 6.37 13.35 -7.61
CA GLY A 26 6.60 14.07 -8.85
C GLY A 26 8.06 14.04 -9.35
N ALA A 27 8.95 13.27 -8.72
CA ALA A 27 10.28 13.01 -9.26
C ALA A 27 10.19 12.43 -10.68
N PRO A 28 10.94 12.94 -11.67
CA PRO A 28 10.87 12.42 -13.03
C PRO A 28 11.36 10.97 -13.12
N ALA A 29 10.70 10.17 -13.95
CA ALA A 29 11.11 8.79 -14.20
C ALA A 29 12.54 8.72 -14.77
N GLY A 30 13.30 7.69 -14.38
CA GLY A 30 14.68 7.49 -14.79
C GLY A 30 15.70 8.44 -14.14
N THR A 31 15.27 9.22 -13.14
CA THR A 31 16.17 9.95 -12.23
C THR A 31 16.44 9.13 -10.97
N PRO A 32 17.54 9.37 -10.25
CA PRO A 32 17.81 8.68 -8.98
C PRO A 32 16.69 8.83 -7.95
N GLU A 33 16.01 9.97 -7.93
CA GLU A 33 14.85 10.24 -7.09
C GLU A 33 13.62 9.43 -7.52
N GLY A 34 13.35 9.34 -8.82
CA GLY A 34 12.28 8.51 -9.38
C GLY A 34 12.51 7.02 -9.12
N ASP A 35 13.72 6.53 -9.36
CA ASP A 35 14.10 5.14 -9.08
C ASP A 35 13.92 4.81 -7.58
N ARG A 36 14.21 5.78 -6.69
CA ARG A 36 14.01 5.63 -5.25
C ARG A 36 12.53 5.61 -4.86
N LEU A 37 11.72 6.45 -5.50
CA LEU A 37 10.27 6.48 -5.32
C LEU A 37 9.64 5.12 -5.67
N ASP A 38 10.00 4.57 -6.83
CA ASP A 38 9.49 3.26 -7.31
C ASP A 38 9.87 2.12 -6.35
N VAL A 39 11.10 2.12 -5.87
CA VAL A 39 11.59 1.16 -4.88
C VAL A 39 10.82 1.27 -3.56
N LEU A 40 10.63 2.49 -3.03
CA LEU A 40 9.92 2.70 -1.77
C LEU A 40 8.46 2.25 -1.88
N ALA A 41 7.79 2.59 -2.98
CA ALA A 41 6.41 2.14 -3.24
C ALA A 41 6.30 0.62 -3.20
N THR A 42 7.24 -0.09 -3.85
CA THR A 42 7.28 -1.56 -3.86
C THR A 42 7.48 -2.15 -2.45
N LEU A 43 8.35 -1.53 -1.64
CA LEU A 43 8.62 -2.01 -0.27
C LEU A 43 7.44 -1.76 0.68
N ILE A 44 6.75 -0.63 0.51
CA ILE A 44 5.53 -0.30 1.27
C ILE A 44 4.44 -1.33 0.99
N ASP A 45 4.15 -1.59 -0.29
CA ASP A 45 3.15 -2.58 -0.71
C ASP A 45 3.45 -3.99 -0.15
N ALA A 46 4.71 -4.41 -0.21
CA ALA A 46 5.14 -5.69 0.35
C ALA A 46 4.96 -5.77 1.88
N TYR A 47 5.23 -4.68 2.61
CA TYR A 47 5.00 -4.61 4.05
C TYR A 47 3.50 -4.62 4.37
N GLU A 48 2.70 -3.82 3.68
CA GLU A 48 1.25 -3.74 3.88
C GLU A 48 0.58 -5.07 3.57
N THR A 49 0.90 -5.71 2.45
CA THR A 49 0.37 -7.04 2.10
C THR A 49 0.71 -8.10 3.15
N ALA A 50 1.87 -8.00 3.79
CA ALA A 50 2.31 -8.96 4.81
C ALA A 50 1.72 -8.69 6.21
N ASN A 51 1.39 -7.43 6.54
CA ASN A 51 1.00 -7.02 7.90
C ASN A 51 -0.47 -6.60 8.01
N VAL A 52 -1.05 -6.11 6.93
CA VAL A 52 -2.48 -5.85 6.80
C VAL A 52 -3.07 -7.11 6.18
N PRO A 53 -3.93 -7.86 6.91
CA PRO A 53 -4.72 -8.89 6.27
C PRO A 53 -5.47 -8.19 5.14
N MET A 54 -5.30 -8.66 3.88
CA MET A 54 -6.17 -8.29 2.75
C MET A 54 -7.56 -8.11 3.34
N ASP A 55 -8.10 -6.87 3.32
CA ASP A 55 -9.38 -6.55 3.91
C ASP A 55 -10.38 -7.55 3.35
N ALA A 56 -10.60 -8.64 4.08
CA ALA A 56 -11.75 -9.46 3.87
C ALA A 56 -12.87 -8.50 4.19
N PRO A 57 -13.77 -8.19 3.23
CA PRO A 57 -14.86 -7.28 3.51
C PRO A 57 -15.48 -7.74 4.81
N ASP A 58 -15.69 -6.80 5.76
CA ASP A 58 -16.30 -7.13 7.05
C ASP A 58 -17.43 -8.11 6.77
N PRO A 59 -17.47 -9.29 7.40
CA PRO A 59 -18.46 -10.30 7.07
C PRO A 59 -19.89 -9.75 7.03
N ILE A 60 -20.18 -8.73 7.83
CA ILE A 60 -21.45 -7.98 7.82
C ILE A 60 -21.61 -7.17 6.52
N GLU A 61 -20.60 -6.41 6.11
CA GLU A 61 -20.61 -5.65 4.86
C GLU A 61 -20.67 -6.57 3.63
N ALA A 62 -19.96 -7.69 3.65
CA ALA A 62 -20.02 -8.72 2.61
C ALA A 62 -21.44 -9.31 2.47
N ILE A 63 -22.13 -9.55 3.59
CA ILE A 63 -23.52 -10.01 3.59
C ILE A 63 -24.47 -8.91 3.10
N ARG A 64 -24.30 -7.65 3.54
CA ARG A 64 -25.13 -6.52 3.11
C ARG A 64 -25.05 -6.29 1.59
N PHE A 65 -23.83 -6.27 1.05
CA PHE A 65 -23.60 -6.19 -0.40
C PHE A 65 -24.31 -7.31 -1.17
N ARG A 66 -24.35 -8.52 -0.61
CA ARG A 66 -25.07 -9.65 -1.22
C ARG A 66 -26.59 -9.46 -1.16
N MET A 67 -27.12 -8.91 -0.07
CA MET A 67 -28.55 -8.64 0.09
C MET A 67 -29.04 -7.53 -0.85
N GLU A 68 -28.23 -6.50 -1.11
CA GLU A 68 -28.56 -5.42 -2.04
C GLU A 68 -28.61 -5.87 -3.51
N GLN A 69 -27.82 -6.89 -3.86
CA GLN A 69 -27.82 -7.49 -5.19
C GLN A 69 -28.93 -8.53 -5.42
N LEU A 70 -29.66 -8.93 -4.37
CA LEU A 70 -30.80 -9.82 -4.57
C LEU A 70 -31.93 -9.05 -5.25
N PRO A 71 -32.56 -9.61 -6.29
CA PRO A 71 -33.73 -9.00 -6.88
C PRO A 71 -34.81 -8.86 -5.81
N ARG A 72 -35.30 -7.63 -5.62
CA ARG A 72 -36.48 -7.37 -4.80
C ARG A 72 -37.61 -8.21 -5.38
N ILE A 73 -38.01 -9.24 -4.63
CA ILE A 73 -39.20 -10.02 -4.96
C ILE A 73 -40.37 -9.06 -4.72
N SER A 74 -40.95 -8.59 -5.82
CA SER A 74 -42.06 -7.65 -5.82
C SER A 74 -43.39 -8.36 -5.63
#